data_AF-A0A9W6T9W9-F1
#
_entry.id   AF-A0A9W6T9W9-F1
#
_cell.length_a   1.000
_cell.length_b   1.000
_cell.length_c   1.000
_cell.angle_alpha   90.00
_cell.angle_beta   90.00
_cell.angle_gamma   90.00
#
_symmetry.space_group_name_H-M   'P 1'
#
loop_
_entity.id
_entity.type
_entity.pdbx_description
1 polymer ?
#
loop_
_entity_poly.entity_id
_entity_poly.type
_entity_poly.pdbx_seq_one_letter_code
_entity_poly.pdbx_strand_id
1 'polypeptide(L)'
;MKLELARAMLMKADILLLDEPTNHLDVANVKWLQDYLLEHTDITSLIVSHDSGFLDIVCTDIIHYENKKLAYYKGNLSDFVDQKPEAKSYYTLSDNNVKMHFPPPGILTGVKSNTRAVAKMTDVTFTYPGGTKPSLTHLSCSLSLSSRVAILGPNGAGKSTLIKLLTGEMIPDSGKVEKHPNLRIGYIAQHALQHVEQHKEKTANQYLQWRYKFGDDREVLLKESRKISEDEKDMMAKELDIGDGRGPRQLEAIVGRQKLKKTFQYEVKWKFWLPKYNSWVPKEVLLENGFAKLVQKFDDHEASREGLGYRQLIPTVIRKHFEDVGLDGDIADHTPMGSLSGGQLVKVVIAGAMWNNPHLLVLDEPTNYLDRDSLGGLAVAIREWTGGVVMISHNSEFVSALCPEQWIVENGTMVTKGIAAIDQSKFEDNGGDSEQSKAAADMVKKAANTVPLSKKDEDDSPANIKIRIRKKKMTRNEKKLQEERRRLRHINWLSSPKGTPKPEDTDDEE
;
A
#
# COMPACT_ATOMS: atom_id res chain seq x y z
N MET A 1 -4.94 24.63 0.13
CA MET A 1 -5.02 24.79 1.59
C MET A 1 -4.19 25.94 2.18
N LYS A 2 -2.87 25.86 2.42
CA LYS A 2 -2.12 26.96 3.10
C LYS A 2 -2.31 28.36 2.50
N LEU A 3 -2.24 28.44 1.17
CA LEU A 3 -2.45 29.71 0.45
C LEU A 3 -3.90 30.22 0.59
N GLU A 4 -4.87 29.33 0.61
CA GLU A 4 -6.29 29.68 0.76
C GLU A 4 -6.59 30.11 2.19
N LEU A 5 -6.02 29.44 3.20
CA LEU A 5 -6.06 29.86 4.59
C LEU A 5 -5.44 31.25 4.75
N ALA A 6 -4.24 31.48 4.21
CA ALA A 6 -3.59 32.79 4.26
C ALA A 6 -4.43 33.87 3.56
N ARG A 7 -5.08 33.54 2.44
CA ARG A 7 -6.01 34.44 1.76
C ARG A 7 -7.23 34.76 2.63
N ALA A 8 -7.84 33.76 3.28
CA ALA A 8 -8.98 33.95 4.17
C ALA A 8 -8.61 34.85 5.36
N MET A 9 -7.41 34.67 5.94
CA MET A 9 -6.89 35.51 7.02
C MET A 9 -6.76 36.98 6.62
N LEU A 10 -6.30 37.25 5.39
CA LEU A 10 -6.16 38.63 4.88
C LEU A 10 -7.50 39.35 4.68
N MET A 11 -8.60 38.61 4.55
CA MET A 11 -9.94 39.20 4.40
C MET A 11 -10.47 39.79 5.71
N LYS A 12 -9.85 39.49 6.87
CA LYS A 12 -10.31 39.90 8.20
C LYS A 12 -11.79 39.60 8.42
N ALA A 13 -12.19 38.37 8.12
CA ALA A 13 -13.57 37.95 8.24
C ALA A 13 -13.98 37.83 9.71
N ASP A 14 -15.18 38.32 10.06
CA ASP A 14 -15.77 38.14 11.39
C ASP A 14 -16.24 36.69 11.63
N ILE A 15 -16.57 35.99 10.53
CA ILE A 15 -16.96 34.57 10.54
C ILE A 15 -16.08 33.79 9.56
N LEU A 16 -15.34 32.81 10.08
CA LEU A 16 -14.56 31.88 9.29
C LEU A 16 -15.37 30.60 9.02
N LEU A 17 -15.55 30.25 7.74
CA LEU A 17 -16.13 28.97 7.36
C LEU A 17 -15.01 28.06 6.87
N LEU A 18 -14.74 26.99 7.60
CA LEU A 18 -13.67 26.05 7.32
C LEU A 18 -14.25 24.69 6.99
N ASP A 19 -14.11 24.27 5.73
CA ASP A 19 -14.52 22.96 5.26
C ASP A 19 -13.28 22.07 5.10
N GLU A 20 -13.16 21.07 5.98
CA GLU A 20 -12.03 20.13 6.12
C GLU A 20 -10.65 20.84 6.12
N PRO A 21 -10.38 21.74 7.08
CA PRO A 21 -9.19 22.61 7.04
C PRO A 21 -7.88 21.87 7.30
N THR A 22 -7.92 20.69 7.90
CA THR A 22 -6.75 19.84 8.18
C THR A 22 -6.29 19.07 6.94
N ASN A 23 -7.10 19.04 5.87
CA ASN A 23 -6.77 18.31 4.66
C ASN A 23 -5.48 18.81 4.03
N HIS A 24 -4.61 17.85 3.68
CA HIS A 24 -3.31 18.09 3.05
C HIS A 24 -2.34 18.92 3.91
N LEU A 25 -2.60 19.06 5.21
CA LEU A 25 -1.67 19.66 6.16
C LEU A 25 -0.89 18.56 6.89
N ASP A 26 0.42 18.76 7.02
CA ASP A 26 1.21 17.95 7.95
C ASP A 26 0.92 18.35 9.41
N VAL A 27 1.36 17.50 10.35
CA VAL A 27 1.11 17.66 11.79
C VAL A 27 1.55 19.04 12.33
N ALA A 28 2.67 19.58 11.82
CA ALA A 28 3.18 20.88 12.26
C ALA A 28 2.26 22.03 11.81
N ASN A 29 1.73 21.95 10.58
CA ASN A 29 0.82 22.96 10.07
C ASN A 29 -0.59 22.85 10.66
N VAL A 30 -1.05 21.63 10.96
CA VAL A 30 -2.28 21.43 11.74
C VAL A 30 -2.12 22.09 13.10
N LYS A 31 -0.98 21.89 13.77
CA LYS A 31 -0.70 22.53 15.06
C LYS A 31 -0.68 24.06 14.96
N TRP A 32 -0.02 24.62 13.95
CA TRP A 32 -0.06 26.06 13.70
C TRP A 32 -1.49 26.59 13.49
N LEU A 33 -2.33 25.87 12.75
CA LEU A 33 -3.72 26.26 12.53
C LEU A 33 -4.53 26.20 13.84
N GLN A 34 -4.33 25.17 14.66
CA GLN A 34 -4.94 25.10 16.00
C GLN A 34 -4.55 26.32 16.84
N ASP A 35 -3.26 26.62 16.90
CA ASP A 35 -2.75 27.76 17.68
C ASP A 35 -3.30 29.08 17.16
N TYR A 36 -3.40 29.25 15.83
CA TYR A 36 -4.01 30.43 15.21
C TYR A 36 -5.48 30.62 15.61
N LEU A 37 -6.28 29.55 15.53
CA LEU A 37 -7.71 29.60 15.87
C LEU A 37 -7.95 29.82 17.36
N LEU A 38 -7.06 29.31 18.21
CA LEU A 38 -7.11 29.52 19.66
C LEU A 38 -6.67 30.93 20.08
N GLU A 39 -5.75 31.56 19.35
CA GLU A 39 -5.28 32.91 19.63
C GLU A 39 -6.31 33.98 19.22
N HIS A 40 -7.04 33.76 18.12
CA HIS A 40 -8.02 34.71 17.57
C HIS A 40 -9.44 34.44 18.09
N THR A 41 -9.64 34.68 19.39
CA THR A 41 -10.94 34.45 20.06
C THR A 41 -12.04 35.42 19.64
N ASP A 42 -11.71 36.48 18.91
CA ASP A 42 -12.62 37.48 18.38
C ASP A 42 -13.35 37.03 17.09
N ILE A 43 -12.90 35.93 16.47
CA ILE A 43 -13.46 35.40 15.22
C ILE A 43 -14.36 34.20 15.52
N THR A 44 -15.59 34.21 15.01
CA THR A 44 -16.45 33.02 15.07
C THR A 44 -16.07 32.06 13.95
N SER A 45 -15.75 30.80 14.26
CA SER A 45 -15.37 29.80 13.25
C SER A 45 -16.38 28.66 13.21
N LEU A 46 -16.97 28.40 12.04
CA LEU A 46 -17.73 27.18 11.76
C LEU A 46 -16.81 26.21 11.04
N ILE A 47 -16.54 25.06 11.66
CA ILE A 47 -15.58 24.09 11.18
C ILE A 47 -16.27 22.76 10.90
N VAL A 48 -16.05 22.23 9.69
CA VAL A 48 -16.34 20.85 9.32
C VAL A 48 -15.01 20.12 9.26
N SER A 49 -14.85 19.02 10.00
CA SER A 49 -13.62 18.23 10.03
C SER A 49 -13.92 16.78 10.42
N HIS A 50 -13.20 15.83 9.82
CA HIS A 50 -13.18 14.43 10.26
C HIS A 50 -12.08 14.13 11.29
N ASP A 51 -11.18 15.09 11.57
CA ASP A 51 -10.09 14.93 12.54
C ASP A 51 -10.58 15.21 13.97
N SER A 52 -10.80 14.14 14.74
CA SER A 52 -11.27 14.21 16.13
C SER A 52 -10.31 14.95 17.05
N GLY A 53 -8.99 14.78 16.87
CA GLY A 53 -8.00 15.46 17.69
C GLY A 53 -7.98 16.96 17.44
N PHE A 54 -8.23 17.38 16.21
CA PHE A 54 -8.40 18.80 15.87
C PHE A 54 -9.67 19.38 16.47
N LEU A 55 -10.81 18.69 16.35
CA LEU A 55 -12.09 19.12 16.89
C LEU A 55 -12.07 19.24 18.42
N ASP A 56 -11.39 18.33 19.12
CA ASP A 56 -11.25 18.37 20.57
C ASP A 56 -10.50 19.59 21.09
N ILE A 57 -9.51 20.05 20.33
CA ILE A 57 -8.63 21.15 20.72
C ILE A 57 -9.29 22.51 20.42
N VAL A 58 -9.98 22.63 19.29
CA VAL A 58 -10.41 23.93 18.75
C VAL A 58 -11.87 24.26 19.04
N CYS A 59 -12.78 23.26 19.02
CA CYS A 59 -14.21 23.53 19.05
C CYS A 59 -14.74 23.72 20.48
N THR A 60 -15.66 24.69 20.64
CA THR A 60 -16.36 24.97 21.91
C THR A 60 -17.79 24.42 21.94
N ASP A 61 -18.36 24.18 20.76
CA ASP A 61 -19.73 23.71 20.56
C ASP A 61 -19.75 22.76 19.36
N ILE A 62 -20.57 21.72 19.43
CA ILE A 62 -20.75 20.73 18.36
C ILE A 62 -22.17 20.84 17.80
N ILE A 63 -22.27 20.96 16.48
CA ILE A 63 -23.53 20.88 15.74
C ILE A 63 -23.62 19.49 15.13
N HIS A 64 -24.42 18.61 15.73
CA HIS A 64 -24.62 17.26 15.24
C HIS A 64 -25.85 17.17 14.34
N TYR A 65 -25.66 16.63 13.13
CA TYR A 65 -26.74 16.42 12.17
C TYR A 65 -27.39 15.04 12.40
N GLU A 66 -28.67 15.02 12.75
CA GLU A 66 -29.39 13.77 13.03
C GLU A 66 -30.82 13.85 12.52
N ASN A 67 -31.27 12.82 11.78
CA ASN A 67 -32.65 12.71 11.29
C ASN A 67 -33.13 13.98 10.57
N LYS A 68 -32.25 14.59 9.76
CA LYS A 68 -32.48 15.85 9.05
C LYS A 68 -32.69 17.08 9.94
N LYS A 69 -32.26 17.02 11.20
CA LYS A 69 -32.29 18.14 12.15
C LYS A 69 -30.88 18.44 12.66
N LEU A 70 -30.66 19.69 13.07
CA LEU A 70 -29.45 20.14 13.73
C LEU A 70 -29.68 20.11 15.25
N ALA A 71 -28.84 19.38 15.97
CA ALA A 71 -28.81 19.37 17.42
C ALA A 71 -27.52 20.03 17.90
N TYR A 72 -27.64 20.95 18.85
CA TYR A 72 -26.52 21.74 19.38
C TYR A 72 -26.10 21.17 20.73
N TYR A 73 -24.81 20.90 20.87
CA TYR A 73 -24.20 20.39 22.09
C TYR A 73 -23.09 21.36 22.51
N LYS A 74 -23.10 21.73 23.79
CA LYS A 74 -22.06 22.58 24.36
C LYS A 74 -20.89 21.72 24.82
N GLY A 75 -19.67 22.17 24.54
CA GLY A 75 -18.44 21.43 24.78
C GLY A 75 -17.77 20.98 23.48
N ASN A 76 -16.59 20.41 23.61
CA ASN A 76 -15.84 19.87 22.47
C ASN A 76 -16.37 18.49 22.04
N LEU A 77 -15.66 17.82 21.12
CA LEU A 77 -16.09 16.51 20.62
C LEU A 77 -16.11 15.44 21.74
N SER A 78 -15.16 15.49 22.68
CA SER A 78 -15.12 14.57 23.83
C SER A 78 -16.34 14.75 24.73
N ASP A 79 -16.68 16.00 25.06
CA ASP A 79 -17.87 16.33 25.86
C ASP A 79 -19.16 15.87 25.16
N PHE A 80 -19.21 15.98 23.83
CA PHE A 80 -20.33 15.50 23.03
C PHE A 80 -20.45 13.97 23.09
N VAL A 81 -19.34 13.23 23.01
CA VAL A 81 -19.36 11.76 23.08
C VAL A 81 -19.74 11.26 24.48
N ASP A 82 -19.41 12.01 25.53
CA ASP A 82 -19.90 11.72 26.89
C ASP A 82 -21.41 11.90 27.01
N GLN A 83 -21.97 12.94 26.38
CA GLN A 83 -23.42 13.16 26.31
C GLN A 83 -24.14 12.17 25.40
N LYS A 84 -23.49 11.73 24.32
CA LYS A 84 -24.04 10.78 23.33
C LYS A 84 -23.07 9.61 23.11
N PRO A 85 -23.17 8.53 23.92
CA PRO A 85 -22.25 7.39 23.83
C PRO A 85 -22.26 6.65 22.49
N GLU A 86 -23.35 6.74 21.73
CA GLU A 86 -23.46 6.20 20.36
C GLU A 86 -22.48 6.86 19.40
N ALA A 87 -22.06 8.09 19.70
CA ALA A 87 -21.10 8.87 18.93
C ALA A 87 -19.63 8.44 19.17
N LYS A 88 -19.38 7.40 19.98
CA LYS A 88 -18.02 6.83 20.17
C LYS A 88 -17.36 6.36 18.88
N SER A 89 -18.14 6.07 17.83
CA SER A 89 -17.58 5.81 16.50
C SER A 89 -16.72 6.96 15.98
N TYR A 90 -16.94 8.21 16.44
CA TYR A 90 -16.06 9.35 16.14
C TYR A 90 -14.67 9.25 16.78
N TYR A 91 -14.38 8.29 17.66
CA TYR A 91 -13.04 8.06 18.25
C TYR A 91 -12.46 6.68 17.97
N THR A 92 -13.27 5.75 17.48
CA THR A 92 -12.82 4.40 17.15
C THR A 92 -13.00 4.13 15.68
N LEU A 93 -12.04 3.45 15.04
CA LEU A 93 -12.25 2.83 13.74
C LEU A 93 -13.16 1.59 13.92
N SER A 94 -14.46 1.81 14.19
CA SER A 94 -15.42 0.74 14.46
C SER A 94 -16.04 0.20 13.17
N ASP A 95 -16.16 -1.13 13.07
CA ASP A 95 -16.60 -1.92 11.89
C ASP A 95 -18.14 -1.98 11.72
N ASN A 96 -18.90 -1.06 12.30
CA ASN A 96 -20.32 -1.31 12.56
C ASN A 96 -21.24 -1.13 11.34
N ASN A 97 -20.85 -0.39 10.29
CA ASN A 97 -21.77 -0.04 9.20
C ASN A 97 -21.28 -0.32 7.76
N VAL A 98 -19.97 -0.33 7.46
CA VAL A 98 -19.48 -0.48 6.08
C VAL A 98 -18.27 -1.41 6.00
N LYS A 99 -18.50 -2.67 5.57
CA LYS A 99 -17.41 -3.61 5.28
C LYS A 99 -17.00 -3.47 3.82
N MET A 100 -15.78 -3.01 3.59
CA MET A 100 -15.17 -3.02 2.26
C MET A 100 -14.49 -4.37 2.02
N HIS A 101 -14.69 -4.96 0.85
CA HIS A 101 -14.03 -6.19 0.44
C HIS A 101 -13.17 -5.95 -0.80
N PHE A 102 -11.88 -6.28 -0.70
CA PHE A 102 -10.93 -6.13 -1.79
C PHE A 102 -10.71 -7.45 -2.52
N PRO A 103 -10.70 -7.44 -3.86
CA PRO A 103 -10.46 -8.65 -4.62
C PRO A 103 -9.05 -9.18 -4.40
N PRO A 104 -8.86 -10.51 -4.38
CA PRO A 104 -7.54 -11.09 -4.20
C PRO A 104 -6.60 -10.66 -5.34
N PRO A 105 -5.32 -10.36 -5.04
CA PRO A 105 -4.31 -10.16 -6.06
C PRO A 105 -4.20 -11.35 -7.01
N GLY A 106 -3.85 -11.07 -8.27
CA GLY A 106 -3.48 -12.14 -9.20
C GLY A 106 -2.20 -12.86 -8.78
N ILE A 107 -1.93 -14.00 -9.44
CA ILE A 107 -0.70 -14.76 -9.21
C ILE A 107 0.44 -14.13 -10.00
N LEU A 108 1.52 -13.70 -9.34
CA LEU A 108 2.73 -13.25 -10.01
C LEU A 108 3.57 -14.43 -10.50
N THR A 109 3.56 -14.65 -11.82
CA THR A 109 4.38 -15.67 -12.46
C THR A 109 5.87 -15.49 -12.14
N GLY A 110 6.50 -16.50 -11.52
CA GLY A 110 7.94 -16.46 -11.18
C GLY A 110 8.25 -15.99 -9.76
N VAL A 111 7.24 -15.55 -9.01
CA VAL A 111 7.35 -15.22 -7.57
C VAL A 111 6.70 -16.35 -6.77
N LYS A 112 7.52 -17.15 -6.07
CA LYS A 112 7.04 -18.26 -5.23
C LYS A 112 6.81 -17.87 -3.77
N SER A 113 7.41 -16.77 -3.31
CA SER A 113 7.32 -16.29 -1.93
C SER A 113 6.82 -14.86 -1.92
N ASN A 114 5.86 -14.57 -1.04
CA ASN A 114 5.27 -13.24 -0.89
C ASN A 114 6.27 -12.20 -0.35
N THR A 115 7.33 -12.67 0.34
CA THR A 115 8.40 -11.82 0.88
C THR A 115 9.46 -11.42 -0.15
N ARG A 116 9.41 -11.97 -1.36
CA ARG A 116 10.35 -11.60 -2.41
C ARG A 116 10.06 -10.18 -2.87
N ALA A 117 11.10 -9.36 -3.02
CA ALA A 117 10.97 -8.04 -3.60
C ALA A 117 10.43 -8.12 -5.04
N VAL A 118 9.31 -7.42 -5.28
CA VAL A 118 8.64 -7.30 -6.58
C VAL A 118 8.83 -5.92 -7.20
N ALA A 119 9.11 -4.90 -6.39
CA ALA A 119 9.58 -3.59 -6.82
C ALA A 119 10.77 -3.18 -5.96
N LYS A 120 11.84 -2.67 -6.57
CA LYS A 120 13.09 -2.32 -5.89
C LYS A 120 13.70 -1.07 -6.49
N MET A 121 14.20 -0.19 -5.63
CA MET A 121 15.02 0.95 -6.00
C MET A 121 16.40 0.79 -5.36
N THR A 122 17.45 1.02 -6.13
CA THR A 122 18.83 0.99 -5.64
C THR A 122 19.56 2.26 -6.06
N ASP A 123 19.99 3.00 -5.05
CA ASP A 123 20.81 4.21 -5.16
C ASP A 123 20.26 5.25 -6.14
N VAL A 124 18.95 5.52 -6.04
CA VAL A 124 18.23 6.39 -6.97
C VAL A 124 18.38 7.86 -6.58
N THR A 125 18.74 8.69 -7.55
CA THR A 125 18.71 10.15 -7.47
C THR A 125 17.80 10.72 -8.55
N PHE A 126 17.02 11.74 -8.20
CA PHE A 126 16.11 12.39 -9.14
C PHE A 126 15.97 13.89 -8.88
N THR A 127 15.97 14.65 -9.97
CA THR A 127 15.86 16.10 -10.02
C THR A 127 14.77 16.49 -11.02
N TYR A 128 13.82 17.35 -10.61
CA TYR A 128 12.84 17.88 -11.55
C TYR A 128 13.51 18.74 -12.63
N PRO A 129 13.00 18.73 -13.88
CA PRO A 129 13.50 19.61 -14.93
C PRO A 129 13.46 21.09 -14.50
N GLY A 130 14.60 21.79 -14.60
CA GLY A 130 14.75 23.17 -14.14
C GLY A 130 15.02 23.33 -12.64
N GLY A 131 15.05 22.24 -11.88
CA GLY A 131 15.43 22.25 -10.46
C GLY A 131 16.94 22.37 -10.29
N THR A 132 17.38 23.25 -9.37
CA THR A 132 18.81 23.40 -9.03
C THR A 132 19.30 22.39 -7.98
N LYS A 133 18.38 21.73 -7.28
CA LYS A 133 18.69 20.74 -6.24
C LYS A 133 17.94 19.43 -6.51
N PRO A 134 18.59 18.28 -6.29
CA PRO A 134 17.92 16.98 -6.40
C PRO A 134 16.79 16.90 -5.38
N SER A 135 15.65 16.38 -5.82
CA SER A 135 14.47 16.17 -4.96
C SER A 135 14.63 14.94 -4.08
N LEU A 136 15.30 13.91 -4.59
CA LEU A 136 15.63 12.69 -3.86
C LEU A 136 17.09 12.31 -4.15
N THR A 137 17.83 11.89 -3.13
CA THR A 137 19.25 11.53 -3.22
C THR A 137 19.53 10.16 -2.60
N HIS A 138 20.31 9.33 -3.31
CA HIS A 138 20.81 8.02 -2.84
C HIS A 138 19.75 7.09 -2.22
N LEU A 139 18.55 7.06 -2.80
CA LEU A 139 17.41 6.35 -2.22
C LEU A 139 17.42 4.86 -2.58
N SER A 140 17.34 4.00 -1.57
CA SER A 140 17.23 2.55 -1.76
C SER A 140 16.06 1.99 -0.94
N CYS A 141 15.13 1.30 -1.60
CA CYS A 141 13.97 0.68 -0.95
C CYS A 141 13.50 -0.55 -1.72
N SER A 142 12.68 -1.40 -1.10
CA SER A 142 12.08 -2.55 -1.76
C SER A 142 10.70 -2.85 -1.22
N LEU A 143 9.79 -3.26 -2.11
CA LEU A 143 8.44 -3.71 -1.77
C LEU A 143 8.26 -5.17 -2.18
N SER A 144 7.52 -5.89 -1.36
CA SER A 144 7.09 -7.27 -1.54
C SER A 144 5.56 -7.36 -1.51
N LEU A 145 4.98 -8.53 -1.81
CA LEU A 145 3.54 -8.74 -1.69
C LEU A 145 3.06 -8.74 -0.23
N SER A 146 3.95 -9.01 0.72
CA SER A 146 3.67 -8.91 2.16
C SER A 146 3.94 -7.53 2.75
N SER A 147 4.45 -6.58 1.97
CA SER A 147 4.84 -5.27 2.49
C SER A 147 3.61 -4.48 2.97
N ARG A 148 3.78 -3.79 4.10
CA ARG A 148 2.81 -2.89 4.74
C ARG A 148 3.59 -1.67 5.22
N VAL A 149 3.73 -0.71 4.31
CA VAL A 149 4.66 0.42 4.46
C VAL A 149 3.89 1.72 4.57
N ALA A 150 4.22 2.52 5.57
CA ALA A 150 3.78 3.91 5.64
C ALA A 150 4.93 4.86 5.31
N ILE A 151 4.70 5.81 4.41
CA ILE A 151 5.65 6.86 4.06
C ILE A 151 5.25 8.13 4.83
N LEU A 152 6.15 8.59 5.70
CA LEU A 152 5.99 9.72 6.60
C LEU A 152 7.01 10.80 6.23
N GLY A 153 6.67 12.07 6.49
CA GLY A 153 7.55 13.21 6.22
C GLY A 153 6.77 14.49 5.97
N PRO A 154 7.41 15.67 6.10
CA PRO A 154 6.76 16.95 5.90
C PRO A 154 6.29 17.15 4.46
N ASN A 155 5.36 18.10 4.26
CA ASN A 155 4.89 18.44 2.93
C ASN A 155 6.04 18.96 2.05
N GLY A 156 6.14 18.43 0.83
CA GLY A 156 7.22 18.79 -0.10
C GLY A 156 8.54 18.03 0.10
N ALA A 157 8.61 17.08 1.04
CA ALA A 157 9.83 16.28 1.27
C ALA A 157 10.18 15.30 0.12
N GLY A 158 9.27 15.07 -0.83
CA GLY A 158 9.46 14.13 -1.94
C GLY A 158 8.69 12.81 -1.82
N LYS A 159 7.70 12.69 -0.92
CA LYS A 159 6.87 11.49 -0.72
C LYS A 159 6.21 11.00 -2.02
N SER A 160 5.48 11.88 -2.71
CA SER A 160 4.83 11.53 -3.98
C SER A 160 5.85 11.30 -5.10
N THR A 161 6.98 12.01 -5.10
CA THR A 161 8.09 11.79 -6.05
C THR A 161 8.67 10.39 -5.90
N LEU A 162 8.85 9.91 -4.67
CA LEU A 162 9.33 8.56 -4.37
C LEU A 162 8.38 7.51 -4.96
N ILE A 163 7.08 7.67 -4.78
CA ILE A 163 6.07 6.77 -5.35
C ILE A 163 6.10 6.80 -6.87
N LYS A 164 6.19 7.98 -7.49
CA LYS A 164 6.23 8.12 -8.96
C LYS A 164 7.48 7.45 -9.56
N LEU A 165 8.62 7.50 -8.88
CA LEU A 165 9.80 6.74 -9.27
C LEU A 165 9.58 5.22 -9.10
N LEU A 166 9.02 4.79 -7.97
CA LEU A 166 8.81 3.37 -7.66
C LEU A 166 7.78 2.71 -8.59
N THR A 167 6.76 3.45 -9.00
CA THR A 167 5.73 3.02 -9.96
C THR A 167 6.22 3.08 -11.42
N GLY A 168 7.39 3.68 -11.66
CA GLY A 168 7.98 3.85 -12.99
C GLY A 168 7.30 4.91 -13.84
N GLU A 169 6.63 5.89 -13.21
CA GLU A 169 6.14 7.09 -13.88
C GLU A 169 7.28 8.08 -14.14
N MET A 170 8.26 8.18 -13.25
CA MET A 170 9.43 9.01 -13.44
C MET A 170 10.66 8.15 -13.69
N ILE A 171 11.54 8.61 -14.57
CA ILE A 171 12.84 7.99 -14.82
C ILE A 171 13.82 8.68 -13.87
N PRO A 172 14.60 7.92 -13.08
CA PRO A 172 15.63 8.51 -12.24
C PRO A 172 16.80 9.05 -13.08
N ASP A 173 17.49 10.06 -12.57
CA ASP A 173 18.71 10.60 -13.21
C ASP A 173 19.89 9.62 -13.05
N SER A 174 19.97 9.00 -11.88
CA SER A 174 20.96 7.97 -11.56
C SER A 174 20.35 6.88 -10.68
N GLY A 175 21.02 5.71 -10.63
CA GLY A 175 20.53 4.54 -9.92
C GLY A 175 19.66 3.62 -10.79
N LYS A 176 19.03 2.64 -10.15
CA LYS A 176 18.22 1.62 -10.84
C LYS A 176 16.89 1.41 -10.16
N VAL A 177 15.82 1.37 -10.95
CA VAL A 177 14.47 0.96 -10.53
C VAL A 177 14.14 -0.36 -11.23
N GLU A 178 13.83 -1.38 -10.45
CA GLU A 178 13.48 -2.72 -10.93
C GLU A 178 12.03 -3.04 -10.54
N LYS A 179 11.18 -3.27 -11.55
CA LYS A 179 9.78 -3.68 -11.38
C LYS A 179 9.59 -5.07 -11.98
N HIS A 180 8.88 -5.94 -11.27
CA HIS A 180 8.47 -7.21 -11.87
C HIS A 180 7.51 -6.95 -13.06
N PRO A 181 7.72 -7.55 -14.24
CA PRO A 181 6.95 -7.20 -15.45
C PRO A 181 5.43 -7.36 -15.31
N ASN A 182 4.97 -8.41 -14.64
CA ASN A 182 3.53 -8.65 -14.41
C ASN A 182 2.98 -7.94 -13.17
N LEU A 183 3.77 -7.04 -12.56
CA LEU A 183 3.33 -6.29 -11.39
C LEU A 183 2.33 -5.22 -11.78
N ARG A 184 1.13 -5.36 -11.24
CA ARG A 184 0.05 -4.38 -11.31
C ARG A 184 0.01 -3.60 -10.01
N ILE A 185 -0.02 -2.28 -10.14
CA ILE A 185 -0.07 -1.35 -9.02
C ILE A 185 -1.38 -0.58 -9.14
N GLY A 186 -2.25 -0.71 -8.16
CA GLY A 186 -3.40 0.17 -8.00
C GLY A 186 -2.91 1.44 -7.33
N TYR A 187 -2.92 2.56 -8.03
CA TYR A 187 -2.50 3.86 -7.47
C TYR A 187 -3.72 4.75 -7.26
N ILE A 188 -3.92 5.17 -6.02
CA ILE A 188 -4.93 6.13 -5.62
C ILE A 188 -4.18 7.40 -5.24
N ALA A 189 -4.16 8.35 -6.17
CA ALA A 189 -3.46 9.61 -5.99
C ALA A 189 -4.25 10.58 -5.08
N GLN A 190 -3.52 11.50 -4.45
CA GLN A 190 -4.10 12.59 -3.64
C GLN A 190 -5.10 13.45 -4.44
N HIS A 191 -4.86 13.63 -5.74
CA HIS A 191 -5.75 14.36 -6.66
C HIS A 191 -6.58 13.43 -7.55
N ALA A 192 -6.84 12.18 -7.15
CA ALA A 192 -7.58 11.24 -7.98
C ALA A 192 -8.98 11.74 -8.37
N LEU A 193 -9.58 12.59 -7.53
CA LEU A 193 -10.85 13.24 -7.83
C LEU A 193 -10.81 14.06 -9.14
N GLN A 194 -9.69 14.71 -9.49
CA GLN A 194 -9.55 15.49 -10.72
C GLN A 194 -9.75 14.63 -11.98
N HIS A 195 -9.35 13.36 -11.95
CA HIS A 195 -9.58 12.45 -13.07
C HIS A 195 -11.07 12.12 -13.23
N VAL A 196 -11.77 11.96 -12.11
CA VAL A 196 -13.21 11.69 -12.10
C VAL A 196 -14.01 12.95 -12.45
N GLU A 197 -13.50 14.14 -12.12
CA GLU A 197 -14.10 15.43 -12.48
C GLU A 197 -14.17 15.68 -13.99
N GLN A 198 -13.31 15.05 -14.79
CA GLN A 198 -13.38 15.11 -16.26
C GLN A 198 -14.54 14.26 -16.82
N HIS A 199 -15.27 13.55 -15.96
CA HIS A 199 -16.34 12.62 -16.32
C HIS A 199 -17.60 12.84 -15.48
N LYS A 200 -17.84 14.08 -15.02
CA LYS A 200 -18.99 14.46 -14.17
C LYS A 200 -20.34 14.01 -14.75
N GLU A 201 -20.44 13.91 -16.07
CA GLU A 201 -21.66 13.51 -16.78
C GLU A 201 -21.92 12.00 -16.78
N LYS A 202 -20.91 11.17 -16.52
CA LYS A 202 -21.05 9.71 -16.51
C LYS A 202 -21.45 9.21 -15.13
N THR A 203 -22.10 8.06 -15.07
CA THR A 203 -22.26 7.32 -13.81
C THR A 203 -20.98 6.56 -13.45
N ALA A 204 -20.85 6.11 -12.21
CA ALA A 204 -19.67 5.35 -11.77
C ALA A 204 -19.48 4.07 -12.59
N ASN A 205 -20.58 3.39 -12.92
CA ASN A 205 -20.58 2.21 -13.79
C ASN A 205 -20.02 2.53 -15.19
N GLN A 206 -20.55 3.57 -15.83
CA GLN A 206 -20.10 4.01 -17.15
C GLN A 206 -18.63 4.46 -17.15
N TYR A 207 -18.17 5.11 -16.07
CA TYR A 207 -16.77 5.49 -15.91
C TYR A 207 -15.86 4.27 -15.84
N LEU A 208 -16.22 3.23 -15.08
CA LEU A 208 -15.43 2.00 -15.00
C LEU A 208 -15.38 1.27 -16.35
N GLN A 209 -16.50 1.23 -17.08
CA GLN A 209 -16.55 0.70 -18.43
C GLN A 209 -15.65 1.50 -19.39
N TRP A 210 -15.67 2.83 -19.29
CA TRP A 210 -14.81 3.69 -20.09
C TRP A 210 -13.32 3.47 -19.78
N ARG A 211 -12.97 3.31 -18.50
CA ARG A 211 -11.60 3.12 -18.00
C ARG A 211 -10.99 1.82 -18.51
N TYR A 212 -11.78 0.74 -18.56
CA TYR A 212 -11.32 -0.61 -18.92
C TYR A 212 -11.80 -1.12 -20.29
N LYS A 213 -12.28 -0.22 -21.16
CA LYS A 213 -12.93 -0.57 -22.44
C LYS A 213 -12.11 -1.51 -23.34
N PHE A 214 -10.79 -1.37 -23.37
CA PHE A 214 -9.92 -2.17 -24.24
C PHE A 214 -9.18 -3.29 -23.51
N GLY A 215 -9.56 -3.60 -22.27
CA GLY A 215 -8.87 -4.60 -21.45
C GLY A 215 -7.56 -4.08 -20.82
N ASP A 216 -7.35 -2.77 -20.88
CA ASP A 216 -6.26 -2.05 -20.23
C ASP A 216 -6.81 -0.96 -19.31
N ASP A 217 -6.02 -0.56 -18.31
CA ASP A 217 -6.34 0.60 -17.50
C ASP A 217 -5.95 1.87 -18.25
N ARG A 218 -6.92 2.52 -18.90
CA ARG A 218 -6.68 3.74 -19.68
C ARG A 218 -6.15 4.89 -18.83
N GLU A 219 -6.46 4.93 -17.55
CA GLU A 219 -5.96 5.99 -16.67
C GLU A 219 -4.43 5.93 -16.54
N VAL A 220 -3.86 4.72 -16.50
CA VAL A 220 -2.40 4.51 -16.50
C VAL A 220 -1.78 4.98 -17.81
N LEU A 221 -2.45 4.77 -18.95
CA LEU A 221 -1.96 5.18 -20.27
C LEU A 221 -2.03 6.70 -20.49
N LEU A 222 -3.00 7.38 -19.87
CA LEU A 222 -3.19 8.81 -20.01
C LEU A 222 -2.17 9.64 -19.22
N LYS A 223 -1.42 9.02 -18.28
CA LYS A 223 -0.36 9.67 -17.53
C LYS A 223 0.70 10.24 -18.48
N GLU A 224 1.15 11.47 -18.20
CA GLU A 224 2.10 12.19 -19.07
C GLU A 224 3.41 11.44 -19.28
N SER A 225 3.86 10.69 -18.26
CA SER A 225 5.02 9.81 -18.32
C SER A 225 4.94 8.70 -19.36
N ARG A 226 3.73 8.39 -19.86
CA ARG A 226 3.44 7.33 -20.83
C ARG A 226 3.10 7.86 -22.22
N LYS A 227 2.96 9.19 -22.39
CA LYS A 227 2.83 9.81 -23.72
C LYS A 227 4.17 9.74 -24.42
N ILE A 228 4.15 9.31 -25.68
CA ILE A 228 5.36 9.19 -26.49
C ILE A 228 5.93 10.59 -26.72
N SER A 229 7.09 10.91 -26.13
CA SER A 229 7.77 12.20 -26.35
C SER A 229 8.29 12.31 -27.79
N GLU A 230 8.65 13.52 -28.23
CA GLU A 230 9.25 13.71 -29.57
C GLU A 230 10.56 12.93 -29.71
N ASP A 231 11.40 12.92 -28.66
CA ASP A 231 12.62 12.11 -28.60
C ASP A 231 12.35 10.60 -28.82
N GLU A 232 11.17 10.10 -28.43
CA GLU A 232 10.82 8.69 -28.62
C GLU A 232 10.42 8.36 -30.06
N LYS A 233 9.84 9.31 -30.79
CA LYS A 233 9.59 9.15 -32.22
C LYS A 233 10.91 9.03 -32.99
N ASP A 234 11.93 9.76 -32.54
CA ASP A 234 13.28 9.69 -33.09
C ASP A 234 13.99 8.38 -32.71
N MET A 235 13.78 7.89 -31.48
CA MET A 235 14.28 6.58 -31.05
C MET A 235 13.62 5.41 -31.80
N MET A 236 12.36 5.52 -32.21
CA MET A 236 11.67 4.55 -33.07
C MET A 236 12.22 4.51 -34.50
N ALA A 237 12.94 5.55 -34.94
CA ALA A 237 13.63 5.58 -36.22
C ALA A 237 15.02 4.90 -36.17
N LYS A 238 15.52 4.54 -34.98
CA LYS A 238 16.77 3.79 -34.87
C LYS A 238 16.62 2.40 -35.48
N GLU A 239 17.60 2.04 -36.28
CA GLU A 239 17.68 0.70 -36.85
C GLU A 239 18.39 -0.24 -35.87
N LEU A 240 17.80 -1.41 -35.65
CA LEU A 240 18.32 -2.47 -34.82
C LEU A 240 18.76 -3.63 -35.72
N ASP A 241 20.02 -4.04 -35.61
CA ASP A 241 20.48 -5.30 -36.18
C ASP A 241 20.47 -6.38 -35.10
N ILE A 242 19.74 -7.46 -35.37
CA ILE A 242 19.58 -8.60 -34.47
C ILE A 242 20.53 -9.76 -34.81
N GLY A 243 21.43 -9.58 -35.78
CA GLY A 243 22.42 -10.59 -36.16
C GLY A 243 21.82 -11.81 -36.87
N ASP A 244 20.62 -11.68 -37.43
CA ASP A 244 19.92 -12.74 -38.17
C ASP A 244 20.28 -12.78 -39.67
N GLY A 245 21.28 -12.01 -40.09
CA GLY A 245 21.79 -11.95 -41.45
C GLY A 245 20.93 -11.15 -42.44
N ARG A 246 19.87 -10.48 -41.97
CA ARG A 246 18.95 -9.67 -42.79
C ARG A 246 19.12 -8.15 -42.56
N GLY A 247 20.21 -7.77 -41.88
CA GLY A 247 20.62 -6.38 -41.69
C GLY A 247 19.77 -5.58 -40.70
N PRO A 248 20.14 -4.30 -40.50
CA PRO A 248 19.49 -3.39 -39.56
C PRO A 248 18.07 -3.03 -40.02
N ARG A 249 17.12 -2.97 -39.06
CA ARG A 249 15.70 -2.69 -39.34
C ARG A 249 15.07 -1.83 -38.24
N GLN A 250 14.05 -1.07 -38.62
CA GLN A 250 13.28 -0.28 -37.66
C GLN A 250 12.17 -1.10 -37.03
N LEU A 251 12.05 -0.98 -35.71
CA LEU A 251 10.96 -1.59 -34.94
C LEU A 251 9.67 -0.78 -35.14
N GLU A 252 8.57 -1.47 -35.46
CA GLU A 252 7.24 -0.86 -35.56
C GLU A 252 6.46 -1.00 -34.26
N ALA A 253 6.37 -2.23 -33.73
CA ALA A 253 5.64 -2.55 -32.51
C ALA A 253 6.12 -3.86 -31.89
N ILE A 254 5.83 -4.04 -30.60
CA ILE A 254 5.93 -5.34 -29.92
C ILE A 254 4.55 -6.00 -30.00
N VAL A 255 4.52 -7.25 -30.46
CA VAL A 255 3.29 -8.02 -30.72
C VAL A 255 3.03 -9.06 -29.65
N GLY A 256 4.09 -9.67 -29.14
CA GLY A 256 4.01 -10.83 -28.26
C GLY A 256 5.13 -10.86 -27.24
N ARG A 257 4.92 -11.64 -26.16
CA ARG A 257 5.93 -11.90 -25.13
C ARG A 257 5.93 -13.38 -24.79
N GLN A 258 7.12 -13.95 -24.69
CA GLN A 258 7.32 -15.34 -24.30
C GLN A 258 8.39 -15.42 -23.22
N LYS A 259 8.25 -16.40 -22.32
CA LYS A 259 9.27 -16.67 -21.30
C LYS A 259 10.52 -17.27 -21.94
N LEU A 260 11.66 -16.63 -21.70
CA LEU A 260 12.99 -17.11 -22.10
C LEU A 260 13.82 -17.36 -20.84
N LYS A 261 13.95 -18.63 -20.42
CA LYS A 261 14.62 -19.01 -19.16
C LYS A 261 14.05 -18.26 -17.94
N LYS A 262 14.83 -17.36 -17.32
CA LYS A 262 14.44 -16.50 -16.17
C LYS A 262 14.00 -15.09 -16.60
N THR A 263 14.06 -14.77 -17.89
CA THR A 263 13.70 -13.47 -18.48
C THR A 263 12.60 -13.66 -19.53
N PHE A 264 12.35 -12.62 -20.32
CA PHE A 264 11.38 -12.60 -21.42
C PHE A 264 12.08 -12.31 -22.75
N GLN A 265 11.48 -12.81 -23.82
CA GLN A 265 11.74 -12.38 -25.19
C GLN A 265 10.45 -11.81 -25.77
N TYR A 266 10.60 -10.85 -26.68
CA TYR A 266 9.51 -10.10 -27.27
C TYR A 266 9.47 -10.35 -28.77
N GLU A 267 8.26 -10.56 -29.29
CA GLU A 267 8.03 -10.65 -30.72
C GLU A 267 7.96 -9.23 -31.28
N VAL A 268 8.89 -8.92 -32.16
CA VAL A 268 9.03 -7.60 -32.78
C VAL A 268 8.44 -7.64 -34.18
N LYS A 269 7.51 -6.71 -34.44
CA LYS A 269 7.08 -6.37 -35.80
C LYS A 269 8.00 -5.32 -36.37
N TRP A 270 8.57 -5.61 -37.54
CA TRP A 270 9.48 -4.73 -38.25
C TRP A 270 8.73 -3.84 -39.25
N LYS A 271 9.09 -2.56 -39.29
CA LYS A 271 8.48 -1.58 -40.17
C LYS A 271 8.76 -1.93 -41.63
N PHE A 272 7.73 -1.90 -42.47
CA PHE A 272 7.78 -2.30 -43.90
C PHE A 272 8.04 -3.79 -44.17
N TRP A 273 7.99 -4.65 -43.15
CA TRP A 273 8.07 -6.10 -43.32
C TRP A 273 6.72 -6.75 -43.05
N LEU A 274 6.46 -7.86 -43.75
CA LEU A 274 5.25 -8.66 -43.51
C LEU A 274 5.31 -9.34 -42.13
N PRO A 275 4.17 -9.52 -41.43
CA PRO A 275 4.12 -10.14 -40.11
C PRO A 275 4.79 -11.53 -40.02
N LYS A 276 4.85 -12.27 -41.13
CA LYS A 276 5.56 -13.56 -41.21
C LYS A 276 7.08 -13.47 -40.96
N TYR A 277 7.64 -12.26 -40.99
CA TYR A 277 9.06 -12.00 -40.74
C TYR A 277 9.33 -11.38 -39.37
N ASN A 278 8.33 -11.35 -38.48
CA ASN A 278 8.54 -11.01 -37.08
C ASN A 278 9.63 -11.90 -36.48
N SER A 279 10.40 -11.33 -35.56
CA SER A 279 11.47 -12.05 -34.88
C SER A 279 11.37 -11.90 -33.38
N TRP A 280 11.86 -12.90 -32.66
CA TRP A 280 11.93 -12.91 -31.21
C TRP A 280 13.25 -12.27 -30.78
N VAL A 281 13.16 -11.20 -29.99
CA VAL A 281 14.31 -10.45 -29.49
C VAL A 281 14.35 -10.53 -27.96
N PRO A 282 15.49 -10.88 -27.33
CA PRO A 282 15.61 -10.90 -25.88
C PRO A 282 15.39 -9.51 -25.25
N LYS A 283 14.85 -9.49 -24.02
CA LYS A 283 14.61 -8.24 -23.27
C LYS A 283 15.86 -7.34 -23.18
N GLU A 284 17.01 -7.94 -22.87
CA GLU A 284 18.28 -7.23 -22.66
C GLU A 284 18.70 -6.42 -23.90
N VAL A 285 18.61 -7.04 -25.09
CA VAL A 285 18.92 -6.39 -26.37
C VAL A 285 18.01 -5.18 -26.62
N LEU A 286 16.71 -5.29 -26.34
CA LEU A 286 15.79 -4.16 -26.50
C LEU A 286 16.08 -3.01 -25.52
N LEU A 287 16.49 -3.33 -24.28
CA LEU A 287 16.83 -2.33 -23.28
C LEU A 287 18.13 -1.59 -23.61
N GLU A 288 19.17 -2.32 -24.02
CA GLU A 288 20.47 -1.75 -24.42
C GLU A 288 20.35 -0.82 -25.63
N ASN A 289 19.44 -1.13 -26.55
CA ASN A 289 19.17 -0.30 -27.72
C ASN A 289 18.14 0.83 -27.46
N GLY A 290 17.75 1.05 -26.21
CA GLY A 290 16.93 2.20 -25.80
C GLY A 290 15.41 2.02 -25.96
N PHE A 291 14.92 0.81 -26.25
CA PHE A 291 13.49 0.52 -26.39
C PHE A 291 12.77 0.21 -25.07
N ALA A 292 13.29 0.71 -23.94
CA ALA A 292 12.78 0.41 -22.60
C ALA A 292 11.31 0.80 -22.39
N LYS A 293 10.88 1.96 -22.92
CA LYS A 293 9.49 2.43 -22.80
C LYS A 293 8.51 1.55 -23.58
N LEU A 294 8.87 1.07 -24.77
CA LEU A 294 8.04 0.16 -25.56
C LEU A 294 7.87 -1.19 -24.87
N VAL A 295 8.96 -1.75 -24.35
CA VAL A 295 8.94 -2.97 -23.55
C VAL A 295 8.05 -2.80 -22.32
N GLN A 296 8.22 -1.70 -21.59
CA GLN A 296 7.42 -1.39 -20.39
C GLN A 296 5.93 -1.23 -20.72
N LYS A 297 5.60 -0.53 -21.82
CA LYS A 297 4.22 -0.34 -22.28
C LYS A 297 3.56 -1.67 -22.63
N PHE A 298 4.28 -2.55 -23.32
CA PHE A 298 3.78 -3.89 -23.65
C PHE A 298 3.62 -4.76 -22.40
N ASP A 299 4.60 -4.75 -21.49
CA ASP A 299 4.53 -5.48 -20.22
C ASP A 299 3.34 -5.01 -19.37
N ASP A 300 3.09 -3.69 -19.27
CA ASP A 300 1.95 -3.13 -18.53
C ASP A 300 0.61 -3.53 -19.17
N HIS A 301 0.50 -3.52 -20.51
CA HIS A 301 -0.69 -3.99 -21.23
C HIS A 301 -0.97 -5.48 -20.99
N GLU A 302 0.05 -6.34 -21.13
CA GLU A 302 -0.09 -7.77 -20.86
C GLU A 302 -0.44 -8.04 -19.39
N ALA A 303 0.21 -7.35 -18.45
CA ALA A 303 -0.06 -7.50 -17.03
C ALA A 303 -1.51 -7.13 -16.68
N SER A 304 -2.03 -6.05 -17.28
CA SER A 304 -3.43 -5.61 -17.11
C SER A 304 -4.41 -6.62 -17.72
N ARG A 305 -4.13 -7.09 -18.94
CA ARG A 305 -4.97 -8.09 -19.63
C ARG A 305 -5.06 -9.40 -18.83
N GLU A 306 -3.92 -9.90 -18.34
CA GLU A 306 -3.86 -11.07 -17.44
C GLU A 306 -4.59 -10.81 -16.11
N GLY A 307 -4.52 -9.57 -15.60
CA GLY A 307 -5.13 -9.16 -14.34
C GLY A 307 -6.65 -9.10 -14.38
N LEU A 308 -7.21 -8.57 -15.47
CA LEU A 308 -8.65 -8.56 -15.70
C LEU A 308 -9.18 -9.98 -15.86
N GLY A 309 -8.46 -10.84 -16.59
CA GLY A 309 -8.73 -12.27 -16.65
C GLY A 309 -10.20 -12.60 -16.94
N TYR A 310 -10.93 -13.04 -15.90
CA TYR A 310 -12.34 -13.44 -15.94
C TYR A 310 -13.33 -12.31 -15.63
N ARG A 311 -12.87 -11.11 -15.23
CA ARG A 311 -13.75 -9.96 -14.93
C ARG A 311 -14.33 -9.41 -16.22
N GLN A 312 -15.59 -9.77 -16.47
CA GLN A 312 -16.35 -9.24 -17.59
C GLN A 312 -16.83 -7.83 -17.28
N LEU A 313 -16.73 -6.93 -18.26
CA LEU A 313 -17.12 -5.53 -18.15
C LEU A 313 -18.63 -5.35 -18.37
N ILE A 314 -19.43 -6.07 -17.56
CA ILE A 314 -20.89 -6.11 -17.63
C ILE A 314 -21.47 -5.32 -16.45
N PRO A 315 -22.54 -4.53 -16.62
CA PRO A 315 -23.10 -3.69 -15.56
C PRO A 315 -23.37 -4.42 -14.25
N THR A 316 -23.88 -5.66 -14.28
CA THR A 316 -24.19 -6.45 -13.08
C THR A 316 -22.97 -6.81 -12.25
N VAL A 317 -21.85 -7.13 -12.89
CA VAL A 317 -20.58 -7.44 -12.22
C VAL A 317 -19.94 -6.16 -11.67
N ILE A 318 -20.04 -5.07 -12.44
CA ILE A 318 -19.54 -3.75 -12.04
C ILE A 318 -20.30 -3.24 -10.81
N ARG A 319 -21.63 -3.36 -10.82
CA ARG A 319 -22.50 -2.99 -9.69
C ARG A 319 -22.09 -3.74 -8.43
N LYS A 320 -21.96 -5.06 -8.50
CA LYS A 320 -21.50 -5.88 -7.36
C LYS A 320 -20.12 -5.43 -6.85
N HIS A 321 -19.20 -5.11 -7.75
CA HIS A 321 -17.87 -4.62 -7.36
C HIS A 321 -17.91 -3.26 -6.65
N PHE A 322 -18.85 -2.37 -7.02
CA PHE A 322 -19.06 -1.13 -6.27
C PHE A 322 -19.69 -1.37 -4.90
N GLU A 323 -20.66 -2.28 -4.81
CA GLU A 323 -21.27 -2.72 -3.54
C GLU A 323 -20.21 -3.31 -2.60
N ASP A 324 -19.30 -4.15 -3.11
CA ASP A 324 -18.18 -4.73 -2.36
C ASP A 324 -17.22 -3.64 -1.81
N VAL A 325 -17.07 -2.51 -2.51
CA VAL A 325 -16.25 -1.35 -2.06
C VAL A 325 -17.06 -0.41 -1.15
N GLY A 326 -18.34 -0.67 -0.94
CA GLY A 326 -19.21 0.11 -0.05
C GLY A 326 -19.86 1.33 -0.71
N LEU A 327 -20.02 1.32 -2.03
CA LEU A 327 -20.88 2.25 -2.78
C LEU A 327 -22.20 1.54 -3.12
N ASP A 328 -23.32 2.18 -2.83
CA ASP A 328 -24.64 1.65 -3.17
C ASP A 328 -24.78 1.41 -4.69
N GLY A 329 -25.35 0.26 -5.07
CA GLY A 329 -25.45 -0.14 -6.46
C GLY A 329 -26.36 0.76 -7.30
N ASP A 330 -27.45 1.29 -6.73
CA ASP A 330 -28.34 2.20 -7.45
C ASP A 330 -27.67 3.56 -7.66
N ILE A 331 -26.92 4.03 -6.65
CA ILE A 331 -26.08 5.22 -6.80
C ILE A 331 -25.03 5.00 -7.90
N ALA A 332 -24.38 3.84 -7.94
CA ALA A 332 -23.35 3.54 -8.94
C ALA A 332 -23.88 3.51 -10.38
N ASP A 333 -25.12 3.04 -10.57
CA ASP A 333 -25.73 2.83 -11.89
C ASP A 333 -26.48 4.05 -12.42
N HIS A 334 -27.12 4.82 -11.54
CA HIS A 334 -28.07 5.87 -11.94
C HIS A 334 -27.64 7.29 -11.58
N THR A 335 -26.75 7.46 -10.60
CA THR A 335 -26.32 8.79 -10.16
C THR A 335 -25.08 9.24 -10.94
N PRO A 336 -25.12 10.41 -11.60
CA PRO A 336 -23.95 10.95 -12.29
C PRO A 336 -22.88 11.35 -11.29
N MET A 337 -21.60 11.13 -11.64
CA MET A 337 -20.47 11.39 -10.75
C MET A 337 -20.38 12.85 -10.32
N GLY A 338 -20.86 13.81 -11.12
CA GLY A 338 -20.91 15.22 -10.74
C GLY A 338 -21.84 15.54 -9.57
N SER A 339 -22.73 14.62 -9.17
CA SER A 339 -23.63 14.77 -8.03
C SER A 339 -23.24 13.91 -6.82
N LEU A 340 -22.18 13.11 -6.95
CA LEU A 340 -21.67 12.29 -5.84
C LEU A 340 -20.90 13.15 -4.84
N SER A 341 -20.97 12.78 -3.56
CA SER A 341 -20.14 13.39 -2.53
C SER A 341 -18.65 13.05 -2.73
N GLY A 342 -17.76 13.83 -2.12
CA GLY A 342 -16.31 13.56 -2.17
C GLY A 342 -15.95 12.14 -1.72
N GLY A 343 -16.55 11.66 -0.62
CA GLY A 343 -16.34 10.30 -0.12
C GLY A 343 -16.88 9.22 -1.07
N GLN A 344 -18.02 9.44 -1.71
CA GLN A 344 -18.53 8.53 -2.74
C GLN A 344 -17.60 8.48 -3.96
N LEU A 345 -17.08 9.63 -4.40
CA LEU A 345 -16.11 9.69 -5.50
C LEU A 345 -14.81 8.95 -5.17
N VAL A 346 -14.33 9.03 -3.93
CA VAL A 346 -13.15 8.24 -3.51
C VAL A 346 -13.43 6.73 -3.55
N LYS A 347 -14.62 6.28 -3.14
CA LYS A 347 -15.02 4.87 -3.33
C LYS A 347 -15.02 4.47 -4.80
N VAL A 348 -15.43 5.36 -5.71
CA VAL A 348 -15.34 5.10 -7.16
C VAL A 348 -13.91 4.94 -7.64
N VAL A 349 -13.00 5.80 -7.17
CA VAL A 349 -11.56 5.71 -7.49
C VAL A 349 -10.95 4.41 -6.95
N ILE A 350 -11.26 4.05 -5.69
CA ILE A 350 -10.80 2.81 -5.07
C ILE A 350 -11.28 1.61 -5.87
N ALA A 351 -12.58 1.56 -6.21
CA ALA A 351 -13.14 0.51 -7.04
C ALA A 351 -12.46 0.44 -8.41
N GLY A 352 -12.18 1.59 -9.03
CA GLY A 352 -11.44 1.68 -10.29
C GLY A 352 -10.03 1.09 -10.20
N ALA A 353 -9.28 1.39 -9.14
CA ALA A 353 -7.94 0.85 -8.91
C ALA A 353 -7.96 -0.65 -8.62
N MET A 354 -8.96 -1.13 -7.87
CA MET A 354 -9.09 -2.53 -7.47
C MET A 354 -9.66 -3.43 -8.58
N TRP A 355 -10.27 -2.87 -9.62
CA TRP A 355 -10.82 -3.64 -10.73
C TRP A 355 -9.77 -4.47 -11.48
N ASN A 356 -8.52 -3.98 -11.58
CA ASN A 356 -7.42 -4.67 -12.24
C ASN A 356 -6.74 -5.75 -11.36
N ASN A 357 -7.35 -6.18 -10.26
CA ASN A 357 -6.80 -7.13 -9.29
C ASN A 357 -5.30 -6.85 -8.99
N PRO A 358 -4.98 -5.65 -8.46
CA PRO A 358 -3.61 -5.21 -8.28
C PRO A 358 -2.85 -6.10 -7.29
N HIS A 359 -1.53 -6.09 -7.37
CA HIS A 359 -0.67 -6.80 -6.44
C HIS A 359 -0.09 -5.89 -5.36
N LEU A 360 0.09 -4.62 -5.72
CA LEU A 360 0.43 -3.54 -4.80
C LEU A 360 -0.68 -2.49 -4.85
N LEU A 361 -1.10 -2.03 -3.69
CA LEU A 361 -1.99 -0.90 -3.53
C LEU A 361 -1.20 0.27 -2.96
N VAL A 362 -1.26 1.40 -3.63
CA VAL A 362 -0.61 2.63 -3.21
C VAL A 362 -1.67 3.68 -2.93
N LEU A 363 -1.72 4.14 -1.69
CA LEU A 363 -2.71 5.08 -1.16
C LEU A 363 -2.01 6.39 -0.80
N ASP A 364 -2.29 7.48 -1.53
CA ASP A 364 -1.74 8.80 -1.24
C ASP A 364 -2.78 9.65 -0.49
N GLU A 365 -2.61 9.80 0.82
CA GLU A 365 -3.50 10.51 1.75
C GLU A 365 -4.98 10.03 1.71
N PRO A 366 -5.26 8.72 1.93
CA PRO A 366 -6.60 8.16 1.86
C PRO A 366 -7.58 8.70 2.92
N THR A 367 -7.05 9.32 3.98
CA THR A 367 -7.81 9.86 5.11
C THR A 367 -8.52 11.17 4.80
N ASN A 368 -8.11 11.90 3.76
CA ASN A 368 -8.55 13.30 3.57
C ASN A 368 -9.97 13.44 2.99
N TYR A 369 -10.56 12.34 2.52
CA TYR A 369 -11.79 12.39 1.75
C TYR A 369 -12.79 11.30 2.13
N LEU A 370 -12.40 10.42 3.05
CA LEU A 370 -13.26 9.36 3.57
C LEU A 370 -13.76 9.77 4.95
N ASP A 371 -15.05 9.56 5.18
CA ASP A 371 -15.60 9.61 6.52
C ASP A 371 -14.98 8.52 7.40
N ARG A 372 -15.14 8.67 8.72
CA ARG A 372 -14.51 7.76 9.69
C ARG A 372 -15.02 6.32 9.56
N ASP A 373 -16.30 6.14 9.23
CA ASP A 373 -16.89 4.83 8.99
C ASP A 373 -16.28 4.15 7.74
N SER A 374 -16.13 4.87 6.62
CA SER A 374 -15.47 4.32 5.43
C SER A 374 -13.97 4.12 5.65
N LEU A 375 -13.33 4.96 6.46
CA LEU A 375 -11.92 4.78 6.84
C LEU A 375 -11.72 3.51 7.68
N GLY A 376 -12.66 3.22 8.60
CA GLY A 376 -12.73 1.96 9.33
C GLY A 376 -12.88 0.76 8.40
N GLY A 377 -13.83 0.82 7.47
CA GLY A 377 -14.02 -0.21 6.44
C GLY A 377 -12.78 -0.42 5.57
N LEU A 378 -12.09 0.66 5.17
CA LEU A 378 -10.84 0.60 4.41
C LEU A 378 -9.70 -0.03 5.22
N ALA A 379 -9.60 0.28 6.51
CA ALA A 379 -8.59 -0.31 7.39
C ALA A 379 -8.76 -1.83 7.51
N VAL A 380 -10.00 -2.30 7.69
CA VAL A 380 -10.32 -3.74 7.73
C VAL A 380 -9.99 -4.40 6.40
N ALA A 381 -10.38 -3.79 5.28
CA ALA A 381 -10.07 -4.31 3.95
C ALA A 381 -8.56 -4.45 3.71
N ILE A 382 -7.76 -3.45 4.07
CA ILE A 382 -6.29 -3.48 3.92
C ILE A 382 -5.66 -4.59 4.78
N ARG A 383 -6.20 -4.82 5.98
CA ARG A 383 -5.72 -5.84 6.91
C ARG A 383 -5.97 -7.25 6.38
N GLU A 384 -7.14 -7.50 5.81
CA GLU A 384 -7.53 -8.82 5.26
C GLU A 384 -6.94 -9.09 3.87
N TRP A 385 -6.62 -8.03 3.11
CA TRP A 385 -6.15 -8.16 1.74
C TRP A 385 -4.73 -8.76 1.65
N THR A 386 -4.48 -9.68 0.73
CA THR A 386 -3.20 -10.40 0.67
C THR A 386 -2.14 -9.74 -0.24
N GLY A 387 -2.44 -8.57 -0.81
CA GLY A 387 -1.50 -7.78 -1.63
C GLY A 387 -0.64 -6.84 -0.78
N GLY A 388 0.43 -6.30 -1.35
CA GLY A 388 1.30 -5.36 -0.64
C GLY A 388 0.70 -3.96 -0.62
N VAL A 389 0.84 -3.23 0.49
CA VAL A 389 0.26 -1.89 0.65
C VAL A 389 1.35 -0.89 0.98
N VAL A 390 1.31 0.24 0.28
CA VAL A 390 2.08 1.44 0.59
C VAL A 390 1.09 2.57 0.80
N MET A 391 1.20 3.27 1.91
CA MET A 391 0.36 4.42 2.19
C MET A 391 1.20 5.65 2.53
N ILE A 392 0.79 6.81 2.02
CA ILE A 392 1.17 8.10 2.56
C ILE A 392 0.00 8.55 3.41
N SER A 393 0.24 8.85 4.69
CA SER A 393 -0.76 9.48 5.54
C SER A 393 -0.09 10.22 6.67
N HIS A 394 -0.68 11.35 7.06
CA HIS A 394 -0.32 12.06 8.29
C HIS A 394 -1.08 11.56 9.54
N ASN A 395 -2.05 10.66 9.37
CA ASN A 395 -2.82 10.11 10.48
C ASN A 395 -2.06 8.98 11.18
N SER A 396 -1.60 9.24 12.40
CA SER A 396 -0.80 8.29 13.20
C SER A 396 -1.61 7.08 13.68
N GLU A 397 -2.90 7.25 13.98
CA GLU A 397 -3.81 6.16 14.36
C GLU A 397 -3.90 5.15 13.21
N PHE A 398 -4.20 5.63 12.01
CA PHE A 398 -4.33 4.80 10.81
C PHE A 398 -3.02 4.11 10.42
N VAL A 399 -1.90 4.83 10.45
CA VAL A 399 -0.58 4.28 10.13
C VAL A 399 -0.14 3.22 11.13
N SER A 400 -0.29 3.49 12.43
CA SER A 400 0.16 2.58 13.49
C SER A 400 -0.63 1.28 13.53
N ALA A 401 -1.91 1.31 13.12
CA ALA A 401 -2.76 0.12 13.05
C ALA A 401 -2.44 -0.79 11.86
N LEU A 402 -2.00 -0.24 10.73
CA LEU A 402 -1.90 -0.98 9.45
C LEU A 402 -0.46 -1.25 8.98
N CYS A 403 0.49 -0.38 9.33
CA CYS A 403 1.83 -0.37 8.75
C CYS A 403 2.93 -0.58 9.82
N PRO A 404 3.49 -1.81 9.93
CA PRO A 404 4.63 -2.09 10.79
C PRO A 404 5.94 -1.48 10.28
N GLU A 405 6.06 -1.25 8.97
CA GLU A 405 7.23 -0.62 8.36
C GLU A 405 6.96 0.85 8.04
N GLN A 406 7.87 1.75 8.43
CA GLN A 406 7.75 3.19 8.21
C GLN A 406 8.97 3.72 7.46
N TRP A 407 8.73 4.47 6.39
CA TRP A 407 9.75 5.17 5.63
C TRP A 407 9.63 6.66 5.91
N ILE A 408 10.63 7.22 6.58
CA ILE A 408 10.67 8.63 6.93
C ILE A 408 11.49 9.35 5.86
N VAL A 409 10.84 10.25 5.11
CA VAL A 409 11.46 11.04 4.05
C VAL A 409 11.67 12.46 4.56
N GLU A 410 12.93 12.86 4.69
CA GLU A 410 13.33 14.19 5.14
C GLU A 410 14.49 14.70 4.28
N ASN A 411 14.39 15.95 3.83
CA ASN A 411 15.42 16.64 3.05
C ASN A 411 15.92 15.86 1.82
N GLY A 412 15.03 15.14 1.14
CA GLY A 412 15.37 14.34 -0.04
C GLY A 412 16.06 13.00 0.25
N THR A 413 16.25 12.65 1.53
CA THR A 413 16.78 11.36 1.96
C THR A 413 15.69 10.53 2.63
N MET A 414 15.83 9.21 2.60
CA MET A 414 14.87 8.28 3.22
C MET A 414 15.57 7.43 4.28
N VAL A 415 14.99 7.40 5.48
CA VAL A 415 15.40 6.51 6.57
C VAL A 415 14.27 5.51 6.83
N THR A 416 14.60 4.23 6.85
CA THR A 416 13.66 3.16 7.18
C THR A 416 13.63 2.93 8.69
N LYS A 417 12.45 2.95 9.30
CA LYS A 417 12.21 2.66 10.71
C LYS A 417 11.16 1.55 10.83
N GLY A 418 11.49 0.48 11.55
CA GLY A 418 10.56 -0.64 11.79
C GLY A 418 11.26 -2.00 11.77
N ILE A 419 10.63 -3.00 12.38
CA ILE A 419 11.04 -4.40 12.31
C ILE A 419 10.14 -5.05 11.25
N ALA A 420 10.72 -5.79 10.30
CA ALA A 420 9.99 -6.52 9.25
C ALA A 420 9.09 -7.67 9.75
N ALA A 421 8.75 -7.70 11.05
CA ALA A 421 7.97 -8.74 11.69
C ALA A 421 6.69 -8.14 12.28
N ILE A 422 5.56 -8.61 11.78
CA ILE A 422 4.20 -8.24 12.19
C ILE A 422 4.00 -8.70 13.64
N ASP A 423 3.83 -7.76 14.56
CA ASP A 423 3.44 -8.04 15.94
C ASP A 423 1.91 -8.04 16.01
N GLN A 424 1.31 -9.23 16.01
CA GLN A 424 -0.14 -9.45 16.05
C GLN A 424 -0.75 -9.21 17.45
N SER A 425 0.07 -8.84 18.46
CA SER A 425 -0.38 -8.72 19.85
C SER A 425 -1.02 -7.38 20.22
N LYS A 426 -1.02 -6.38 19.33
CA LYS A 426 -1.52 -5.03 19.64
C LYS A 426 -3.03 -4.83 19.54
N PHE A 427 -3.80 -5.91 19.36
CA PHE A 427 -5.25 -5.83 19.17
C PHE A 427 -6.07 -6.81 20.02
N GLU A 428 -5.46 -7.44 21.04
CA GLU A 428 -6.24 -8.15 22.05
C GLU A 428 -6.74 -7.15 23.10
N ASP A 429 -8.06 -7.19 23.32
CA ASP A 429 -8.83 -6.36 24.26
C ASP A 429 -8.11 -6.14 25.60
N ASN A 430 -7.84 -4.88 25.93
CA ASN A 430 -7.57 -4.47 27.31
C ASN A 430 -8.90 -4.31 28.06
N GLY A 431 -9.60 -5.43 28.26
CA GLY A 431 -10.53 -5.62 29.37
C GLY A 431 -9.74 -6.17 30.57
N GLY A 432 -9.69 -5.42 31.67
CA GLY A 432 -8.75 -5.64 32.76
C GLY A 432 -8.90 -6.96 33.52
N ASP A 433 -7.78 -7.45 34.08
CA ASP A 433 -7.50 -7.32 35.52
C ASP A 433 -6.04 -7.71 35.88
N SER A 434 -5.49 -6.97 36.85
CA SER A 434 -4.37 -7.30 37.76
C SER A 434 -2.92 -7.57 37.28
N GLU A 435 -2.06 -6.60 37.59
CA GLU A 435 -0.74 -6.73 38.27
C GLU A 435 0.06 -8.05 38.17
N GLN A 436 0.85 -8.24 37.10
CA GLN A 436 2.07 -9.07 37.17
C GLN A 436 3.03 -8.90 35.97
N SER A 437 3.42 -7.67 35.62
CA SER A 437 4.46 -7.50 34.59
C SER A 437 5.23 -6.17 34.69
N LYS A 438 5.82 -5.89 35.86
CA LYS A 438 6.70 -4.72 36.07
C LYS A 438 8.17 -5.06 36.37
N ALA A 439 8.66 -6.26 36.07
CA ALA A 439 10.02 -6.68 36.47
C ALA A 439 10.96 -7.13 35.33
N ALA A 440 10.71 -6.79 34.06
CA ALA A 440 11.56 -7.24 32.94
C ALA A 440 12.02 -6.13 31.97
N ALA A 441 11.82 -4.86 32.31
CA ALA A 441 12.18 -3.72 31.45
C ALA A 441 13.49 -3.00 31.83
N ASP A 442 14.21 -3.44 32.88
CA ASP A 442 15.30 -2.66 33.49
C ASP A 442 16.71 -3.27 33.38
N MET A 443 16.97 -4.17 32.43
CA MET A 443 18.27 -4.87 32.33
C MET A 443 18.99 -4.82 30.97
N VAL A 444 18.72 -3.83 30.10
CA VAL A 444 19.50 -3.68 28.84
C VAL A 444 19.92 -2.23 28.56
N LYS A 445 20.46 -1.55 29.59
CA LYS A 445 21.29 -0.35 29.42
C LYS A 445 22.51 -0.41 30.33
N LYS A 446 23.49 -1.24 29.96
CA LYS A 446 24.92 -1.02 30.28
C LYS A 446 25.77 -2.11 29.61
N ALA A 447 26.63 -1.68 28.69
CA ALA A 447 27.95 -2.22 28.35
C ALA A 447 28.19 -2.15 26.83
N ALA A 448 28.63 -0.97 26.38
CA ALA A 448 29.45 -0.82 25.18
C ALA A 448 30.94 -0.83 25.61
N ASN A 449 31.80 -1.39 24.77
CA ASN A 449 33.29 -1.43 24.83
C ASN A 449 33.85 -2.45 25.86
N THR A 450 34.81 -3.35 25.60
CA THR A 450 36.04 -3.36 24.77
C THR A 450 36.48 -4.81 24.42
N VAL A 451 37.47 -4.94 23.51
CA VAL A 451 38.12 -6.19 23.02
C VAL A 451 39.39 -6.56 23.87
N PRO A 452 40.16 -7.67 23.65
CA PRO A 452 40.31 -8.79 24.61
C PRO A 452 41.76 -9.10 25.06
N LEU A 453 42.01 -9.74 26.23
CA LEU A 453 43.28 -10.49 26.47
C LEU A 453 43.30 -11.43 27.70
N SER A 454 43.68 -12.69 27.42
CA SER A 454 44.47 -13.71 28.17
C SER A 454 44.15 -14.20 29.61
N LYS A 455 43.84 -15.51 29.68
CA LYS A 455 44.32 -16.62 30.57
C LYS A 455 44.80 -16.31 32.02
N LYS A 456 44.13 -16.88 33.03
CA LYS A 456 44.49 -18.14 33.75
C LYS A 456 43.54 -18.44 34.92
N ASP A 457 43.14 -19.70 34.98
CA ASP A 457 42.77 -20.61 36.09
C ASP A 457 42.59 -20.02 37.50
N GLU A 458 41.44 -20.26 38.14
CA GLU A 458 41.31 -21.32 39.16
C GLU A 458 39.86 -21.52 39.60
N ASP A 459 39.63 -22.75 40.02
CA ASP A 459 38.40 -23.49 40.24
C ASP A 459 37.82 -23.18 41.64
N ASP A 460 36.57 -22.74 41.72
CA ASP A 460 35.82 -22.76 42.98
C ASP A 460 34.31 -22.92 42.68
N SER A 461 33.88 -24.18 42.65
CA SER A 461 32.46 -24.56 42.67
C SER A 461 32.00 -24.65 44.13
N PRO A 462 30.75 -24.25 44.46
CA PRO A 462 29.75 -25.32 44.54
C PRO A 462 28.33 -24.92 44.10
N ALA A 463 27.78 -25.76 43.23
CA ALA A 463 26.42 -26.30 43.22
C ALA A 463 25.29 -25.54 43.95
N ASN A 464 24.48 -24.77 43.20
CA ASN A 464 23.02 -24.98 43.08
C ASN A 464 22.39 -23.90 42.17
N ILE A 465 22.43 -24.12 40.85
CA ILE A 465 21.56 -23.39 39.93
C ILE A 465 20.86 -24.43 39.05
N LYS A 466 19.57 -24.67 39.32
CA LYS A 466 18.70 -25.46 38.45
C LYS A 466 18.48 -24.69 37.14
N ILE A 467 19.33 -24.93 36.16
CA ILE A 467 19.11 -24.46 34.78
C ILE A 467 17.89 -25.22 34.25
N ARG A 468 16.76 -24.51 34.05
CA ARG A 468 15.64 -25.02 33.27
C ARG A 468 16.08 -25.13 31.81
N ILE A 469 16.53 -26.32 31.40
CA ILE A 469 16.76 -26.67 30.00
C ILE A 469 15.39 -26.61 29.30
N ARG A 470 15.17 -25.63 28.43
CA ARG A 470 14.00 -25.59 27.56
C ARG A 470 14.07 -26.78 26.60
N LYS A 471 13.11 -27.71 26.68
CA LYS A 471 12.97 -28.83 25.74
C LYS A 471 12.90 -28.27 24.30
N LYS A 472 13.80 -28.72 23.44
CA LYS A 472 13.82 -28.38 22.01
C LYS A 472 12.56 -28.95 21.36
N LYS A 473 11.68 -28.10 20.80
CA LYS A 473 10.49 -28.58 20.08
C LYS A 473 10.95 -29.34 18.83
N MET A 474 10.49 -30.59 18.68
CA MET A 474 10.79 -31.41 17.50
C MET A 474 10.36 -30.72 16.21
N THR A 475 11.23 -30.80 15.21
CA THR A 475 10.99 -30.30 13.85
C THR A 475 9.95 -31.16 13.13
N ARG A 476 9.36 -30.63 12.04
CA ARG A 476 8.32 -31.33 11.26
C ARG A 476 8.79 -32.67 10.68
N ASN A 477 10.08 -32.80 10.35
CA ASN A 477 10.66 -34.04 9.85
C ASN A 477 10.85 -35.09 10.95
N GLU A 478 11.24 -34.67 12.16
CA GLU A 478 11.40 -35.57 13.31
C GLU A 478 10.05 -36.16 13.75
N LYS A 479 8.98 -35.35 13.77
CA LYS A 479 7.60 -35.84 14.03
C LYS A 479 7.14 -36.88 13.01
N LYS A 480 7.46 -36.67 11.73
CA LYS A 480 7.08 -37.60 10.66
C LYS A 480 7.79 -38.96 10.80
N LEU A 481 9.08 -38.94 11.16
CA LEU A 481 9.87 -40.15 11.45
C LEU A 481 9.41 -40.86 12.72
N GLN A 482 8.94 -40.12 13.72
CA GLN A 482 8.36 -40.71 14.94
C GLN A 482 7.05 -41.45 14.60
N GLU A 483 6.18 -40.84 13.81
CA GLU A 483 4.90 -41.43 13.39
C GLU A 483 5.09 -42.68 12.51
N GLU A 484 6.09 -42.66 11.63
CA GLU A 484 6.46 -43.81 10.80
C GLU A 484 6.99 -44.99 11.65
N ARG A 485 7.80 -44.71 12.68
CA ARG A 485 8.25 -45.72 13.65
C ARG A 485 7.10 -46.30 14.48
N ARG A 486 6.14 -45.47 14.90
CA ARG A 486 4.92 -45.95 15.59
C ARG A 486 4.09 -46.86 14.69
N ARG A 487 3.92 -46.47 13.43
CA ARG A 487 3.18 -47.27 12.45
C ARG A 487 3.84 -48.62 12.19
N LEU A 488 5.17 -48.66 12.05
CA LEU A 488 5.93 -49.90 11.92
C LEU A 488 5.81 -50.81 13.15
N ARG A 489 5.89 -50.25 14.37
CA ARG A 489 5.66 -51.00 15.62
C ARG A 489 4.26 -51.60 15.67
N HIS A 490 3.25 -50.83 15.30
CA HIS A 490 1.87 -51.30 15.28
C HIS A 490 1.65 -52.41 14.23
N ILE A 491 2.25 -52.29 13.06
CA ILE A 491 2.16 -53.32 12.01
C ILE A 491 2.84 -54.62 12.49
N ASN A 492 4.01 -54.52 13.12
CA ASN A 492 4.71 -55.69 13.68
C ASN A 492 3.95 -56.34 14.85
N TRP A 493 3.22 -55.56 15.63
CA TRP A 493 2.36 -56.11 16.66
C TRP A 493 1.15 -56.85 16.07
N LEU A 494 0.53 -56.32 15.01
CA LEU A 494 -0.57 -56.99 14.30
C LEU A 494 -0.15 -58.31 13.64
N SER A 495 1.12 -58.45 13.27
CA SER A 495 1.67 -59.70 12.73
C SER A 495 2.16 -60.67 13.81
N SER A 496 2.03 -60.32 15.10
CA SER A 496 2.41 -61.18 16.22
C SER A 496 1.28 -62.16 16.63
N PRO A 497 1.59 -63.30 17.27
CA PRO A 497 0.59 -64.29 17.68
C PRO A 497 -0.47 -63.71 18.63
N LYS A 498 -1.73 -64.15 18.48
CA LYS A 498 -2.87 -63.69 19.30
C LYS A 498 -2.56 -63.83 20.80
N GLY A 499 -2.58 -62.72 21.52
CA GLY A 499 -2.29 -62.63 22.96
C GLY A 499 -1.01 -61.88 23.33
N THR A 500 -0.23 -61.40 22.35
CA THR A 500 0.94 -60.54 22.61
C THR A 500 0.49 -59.14 23.08
N PRO A 501 1.01 -58.61 24.22
CA PRO A 501 0.72 -57.26 24.66
C PRO A 501 1.22 -56.21 23.67
N LYS A 502 0.48 -55.11 23.52
CA LYS A 502 0.89 -54.00 22.66
C LYS A 502 2.13 -53.31 23.26
N PRO A 503 3.23 -53.13 22.51
CA PRO A 503 4.42 -52.45 23.02
C PRO A 503 4.12 -50.96 23.28
N GLU A 504 4.67 -50.43 24.38
CA GLU A 504 4.54 -49.02 24.76
C GLU A 504 5.35 -48.09 23.85
N ASP A 505 4.84 -46.87 23.63
CA ASP A 505 5.50 -45.86 22.79
C ASP A 505 6.58 -45.14 23.61
N THR A 506 7.77 -45.73 23.65
CA THR A 506 8.98 -45.19 24.32
C THR A 506 9.46 -43.81 23.83
N ASP A 507 8.85 -43.25 22.78
CA ASP A 507 9.31 -41.99 22.17
C ASP A 507 8.70 -40.74 22.84
N ASP A 508 7.87 -40.91 23.88
CA ASP A 508 7.23 -39.80 24.62
C ASP A 508 8.08 -39.32 25.82
N GLU A 509 9.14 -40.05 26.21
CA GLU A 509 9.95 -39.76 27.42
C GLU A 509 11.30 -39.03 27.20
N GLU A 510 11.70 -38.71 25.96
CA GLU A 510 12.92 -37.90 25.70
C GLU A 510 12.61 -36.40 25.49
#